data_AF-A0A7S0WXK4-F1
#
_entry.id   AF-A0A7S0WXK4-F1
#
_cell.length_a   1.000
_cell.length_b   1.000
_cell.length_c   1.000
_cell.angle_alpha   90.00
_cell.angle_beta   90.00
_cell.angle_gamma   90.00
#
_symmetry.space_group_name_H-M   'P 1'
#
loop_
_entity.id
_entity.type
_entity.pdbx_description
1 polymer ?
#
loop_
_entity_poly.entity_id
_entity_poly.type
_entity_poly.pdbx_seq_one_letter_code
_entity_poly.pdbx_strand_id
1 'polypeptide(L)'
;RDEAGLTLWHKVCYYDSEDEVVMALLHAAGSPDWIHSLGKNGCSSWARHGASPMSFCVNQGNWRPLQLIFHHMREAGEKVPHEDLVELAGAAFKTTVYHCVKGIGGRCDRCINDTAIPHSSRLSFERTLEVVVAAGLSKLPKDFEARYVYRNQKLLSELRALLKEGSAAVGERLPEVPAWSALRHRLSTAAGLAGFPVQLHSLKAKPELNGLRGRVEGVEPTGERYRVKLGGQGSHAGKLHAIRPVNLSAIRGPAAHATEHPEVPKSGPAGVGGATGAPKGSAPLPPRAGARGAWAAQTETAEPSDAPSGLQGGSRAGVAIYCDTIGEHGRGAE
;
A
#
# COMPACT_ATOMS: atom_id res chain seq x y z
N ARG A 1 6.98 -7.11 -16.76
CA ARG A 1 5.79 -6.24 -16.60
C ARG A 1 4.56 -7.13 -16.68
N ASP A 2 3.43 -6.73 -16.11
CA ASP A 2 2.14 -7.41 -16.35
C ASP A 2 1.39 -6.77 -17.53
N GLU A 3 0.15 -7.21 -17.76
CA GLU A 3 -0.74 -6.71 -18.83
C GLU A 3 -1.09 -5.22 -18.66
N ALA A 4 -1.05 -4.70 -17.43
CA ALA A 4 -1.21 -3.28 -17.14
C ALA A 4 0.11 -2.50 -17.28
N GLY A 5 1.20 -3.15 -17.66
CA GLY A 5 2.51 -2.53 -17.80
C GLY A 5 3.25 -2.29 -16.48
N LEU A 6 2.69 -2.72 -15.35
CA LEU A 6 3.29 -2.57 -14.02
C LEU A 6 4.50 -3.50 -13.90
N THR A 7 5.61 -2.95 -13.42
CA THR A 7 6.79 -3.73 -13.05
C THR A 7 6.60 -4.37 -11.68
N LEU A 8 7.50 -5.29 -11.31
CA LEU A 8 7.52 -5.86 -9.97
C LEU A 8 7.70 -4.76 -8.90
N TRP A 9 8.50 -3.73 -9.20
CA TRP A 9 8.65 -2.55 -8.34
C TRP A 9 7.34 -1.85 -8.02
N HIS A 10 6.48 -1.61 -9.02
CA HIS A 10 5.18 -1.00 -8.77
C HIS A 10 4.36 -1.82 -7.77
N LYS A 11 4.38 -3.15 -7.89
CA LYS A 11 3.63 -4.04 -7.00
C LYS A 11 4.19 -4.02 -5.59
N VAL A 12 5.51 -4.09 -5.45
CA VAL A 12 6.19 -4.04 -4.16
C VAL A 12 5.94 -2.72 -3.44
N CYS A 13 5.99 -1.62 -4.18
CA CYS A 13 5.66 -0.28 -3.69
C CYS A 13 4.18 -0.07 -3.42
N TYR A 14 3.28 -0.85 -4.02
CA TYR A 14 1.83 -0.75 -3.81
C TYR A 14 1.34 -1.55 -2.59
N TYR A 15 1.84 -2.78 -2.43
CA TYR A 15 1.31 -3.75 -1.47
C TYR A 15 2.04 -3.77 -0.12
N ASP A 16 2.82 -2.74 0.22
CA ASP A 16 3.60 -2.65 1.47
C ASP A 16 4.42 -3.93 1.72
N SER A 17 5.19 -4.35 0.72
CA SER A 17 5.97 -5.58 0.83
C SER A 17 7.02 -5.49 1.93
N GLU A 18 7.36 -6.63 2.51
CA GLU A 18 8.37 -6.74 3.56
C GLU A 18 9.73 -6.19 3.13
N ASP A 19 10.45 -5.63 4.11
CA ASP A 19 11.76 -4.97 3.93
C ASP A 19 12.75 -5.89 3.19
N GLU A 20 12.72 -7.18 3.47
CA GLU A 20 13.56 -8.20 2.84
C GLU A 20 13.29 -8.34 1.34
N VAL A 21 12.01 -8.27 0.93
CA VAL A 21 11.62 -8.37 -0.49
C VAL A 21 12.08 -7.12 -1.24
N VAL A 22 11.85 -5.94 -0.65
CA VAL A 22 12.27 -4.66 -1.22
C VAL A 22 13.79 -4.66 -1.41
N MET A 23 14.54 -5.02 -0.37
CA MET A 23 16.00 -4.99 -0.40
C MET A 23 16.57 -6.06 -1.33
N ALA A 24 16.00 -7.26 -1.38
CA ALA A 24 16.40 -8.27 -2.37
C ALA A 24 16.26 -7.77 -3.80
N LEU A 25 15.18 -7.03 -4.10
CA LEU A 25 14.99 -6.43 -5.40
C LEU A 25 15.96 -5.28 -5.66
N LEU A 26 16.24 -4.42 -4.68
CA LEU A 26 17.20 -3.32 -4.81
C LEU A 26 18.57 -3.88 -5.22
N HIS A 27 19.02 -4.94 -4.52
CA HIS A 27 20.27 -5.60 -4.84
C HIS A 27 20.28 -6.34 -6.18
N ALA A 28 19.15 -6.97 -6.56
CA ALA A 28 19.05 -7.66 -7.84
C ALA A 28 19.01 -6.69 -9.03
N ALA A 29 18.46 -5.50 -8.84
CA ALA A 29 18.38 -4.48 -9.89
C ALA A 29 19.75 -3.85 -10.20
N GLY A 30 20.70 -3.90 -9.27
CA GLY A 30 22.03 -3.34 -9.46
C GLY A 30 22.00 -1.81 -9.47
N SER A 31 22.48 -1.20 -10.56
CA SER A 31 22.51 0.27 -10.71
C SER A 31 21.11 0.88 -10.57
N PRO A 32 20.92 2.00 -9.86
CA PRO A 32 19.63 2.63 -9.70
C PRO A 32 19.10 3.37 -10.95
N ASP A 33 19.75 3.23 -12.11
CA ASP A 33 19.27 3.78 -13.41
C ASP A 33 17.78 3.47 -13.69
N TRP A 34 17.28 2.34 -13.20
CA TRP A 34 15.86 1.98 -13.31
C TRP A 34 14.94 2.97 -12.57
N ILE A 35 15.39 3.59 -11.48
CA ILE A 35 14.62 4.57 -10.69
C ILE A 35 14.33 5.80 -11.55
N HIS A 36 15.33 6.30 -12.28
CA HIS A 36 15.17 7.41 -13.21
C HIS A 36 14.39 7.00 -14.48
N SER A 37 14.56 5.76 -14.95
CA SER A 37 13.85 5.26 -16.14
C SER A 37 12.33 5.06 -15.91
N LEU A 38 11.90 4.95 -14.65
CA LEU A 38 10.50 4.71 -14.29
C LEU A 38 9.65 5.97 -14.20
N GLY A 39 10.25 7.16 -14.14
CA GLY A 39 9.53 8.43 -14.14
C GLY A 39 9.13 8.94 -15.52
N LYS A 40 9.72 8.43 -16.61
CA LYS A 40 9.59 9.04 -17.95
C LYS A 40 9.05 8.13 -19.06
N ASN A 41 9.02 6.80 -18.88
CA ASN A 41 8.60 5.87 -19.93
C ASN A 41 7.27 5.18 -19.59
N GLY A 42 6.20 5.78 -20.11
CA GLY A 42 4.79 5.40 -19.90
C GLY A 42 4.45 3.93 -20.19
N CYS A 43 3.43 3.44 -19.49
CA CYS A 43 2.77 2.16 -19.74
C CYS A 43 1.25 2.38 -19.75
N SER A 44 0.45 1.41 -20.19
CA SER A 44 -0.97 1.63 -20.54
C SER A 44 -1.94 1.69 -19.34
N SER A 45 -3.08 2.35 -19.61
CA SER A 45 -4.28 2.63 -18.80
C SER A 45 -4.10 3.29 -17.42
N TRP A 46 -3.49 2.65 -16.42
CA TRP A 46 -3.11 3.31 -15.15
C TRP A 46 -1.76 4.02 -15.24
N ALA A 47 -0.86 3.48 -16.08
CA ALA A 47 0.43 4.08 -16.34
C ALA A 47 0.38 5.21 -17.40
N ARG A 48 -0.82 5.59 -17.90
CA ARG A 48 -1.04 6.82 -18.68
C ARG A 48 -0.62 8.07 -17.90
N HIS A 49 -0.54 7.97 -16.58
CA HIS A 49 -0.12 9.06 -15.70
C HIS A 49 1.38 9.04 -15.34
N GLY A 50 2.19 8.10 -15.87
CA GLY A 50 3.63 8.08 -15.61
C GLY A 50 4.02 7.86 -14.14
N ALA A 51 3.11 7.31 -13.33
CA ALA A 51 3.31 7.16 -11.89
C ALA A 51 4.44 6.16 -11.60
N SER A 52 5.54 6.66 -11.03
CA SER A 52 6.71 5.85 -10.66
C SER A 52 6.40 4.93 -9.47
N PRO A 53 7.17 3.86 -9.23
CA PRO A 53 7.04 3.05 -8.02
C PRO A 53 7.13 3.85 -6.72
N MET A 54 7.97 4.88 -6.65
CA MET A 54 8.03 5.77 -5.49
C MET A 54 6.70 6.52 -5.28
N SER A 55 6.06 6.97 -6.37
CA SER A 55 4.73 7.58 -6.27
C SER A 55 3.68 6.58 -5.77
N PHE A 56 3.81 5.29 -6.09
CA PHE A 56 2.96 4.22 -5.56
C PHE A 56 3.17 4.03 -4.06
N CYS A 57 4.43 4.07 -3.59
CA CYS A 57 4.70 4.08 -2.15
C CYS A 57 3.94 5.22 -1.47
N VAL A 58 4.09 6.43 -2.00
CA VAL A 58 3.51 7.62 -1.38
C VAL A 58 1.98 7.61 -1.42
N ASN A 59 1.41 7.23 -2.56
CA ASN A 59 -0.04 7.15 -2.75
C ASN A 59 -0.69 6.15 -1.79
N GLN A 60 0.02 5.06 -1.46
CA GLN A 60 -0.46 4.04 -0.53
C GLN A 60 -0.08 4.30 0.93
N GLY A 61 0.81 5.27 1.22
CA GLY A 61 1.34 5.48 2.57
C GLY A 61 2.39 4.44 2.99
N ASN A 62 2.99 3.73 2.04
CA ASN A 62 4.03 2.71 2.23
C ASN A 62 5.39 3.38 2.44
N TRP A 63 5.57 4.01 3.60
CA TRP A 63 6.78 4.77 3.90
C TRP A 63 8.06 3.92 3.98
N ARG A 64 7.94 2.64 4.36
CA ARG A 64 9.11 1.78 4.58
C ARG A 64 9.79 1.36 3.27
N PRO A 65 9.09 0.84 2.25
CA PRO A 65 9.70 0.63 0.93
C PRO A 65 10.30 1.92 0.34
N LEU A 66 9.64 3.07 0.51
CA LEU A 66 10.17 4.36 0.05
C LEU A 66 11.49 4.72 0.73
N GLN A 67 11.58 4.53 2.05
CA GLN A 67 12.80 4.79 2.81
C GLN A 67 13.96 3.90 2.35
N LEU A 68 13.69 2.61 2.10
CA LEU A 68 14.69 1.67 1.61
C LEU A 68 15.21 2.08 0.22
N ILE A 69 14.32 2.51 -0.68
CA ILE A 69 14.70 3.01 -2.01
C ILE A 69 15.62 4.23 -1.88
N PHE A 70 15.25 5.25 -1.10
CA PHE A 70 16.08 6.45 -0.93
C PHE A 70 17.41 6.16 -0.23
N HIS A 71 17.42 5.25 0.74
CA HIS A 71 18.66 4.82 1.39
C HIS A 71 19.62 4.21 0.37
N HIS A 72 19.12 3.30 -0.46
CA HIS A 72 19.92 2.64 -1.49
C HIS A 72 20.46 3.60 -2.55
N MET A 73 19.63 4.55 -3.01
CA MET A 73 20.08 5.62 -3.91
C MET A 73 21.22 6.44 -3.29
N ARG A 74 21.09 6.81 -2.02
CA ARG A 74 22.11 7.56 -1.30
C ARG A 74 23.41 6.78 -1.14
N GLU A 75 23.35 5.49 -0.86
CA GLU A 75 24.54 4.61 -0.84
C GLU A 75 25.22 4.52 -2.21
N ALA A 76 24.45 4.59 -3.30
CA ALA A 76 24.97 4.67 -4.66
C ALA A 76 25.51 6.06 -5.04
N GLY A 77 25.45 7.04 -4.14
CA GLY A 77 25.86 8.44 -4.41
C GLY A 77 24.86 9.22 -5.26
N GLU A 78 23.67 8.67 -5.49
CA GLU A 78 22.62 9.32 -6.24
C GLU A 78 21.76 10.23 -5.37
N LYS A 79 21.18 11.25 -6.00
CA LYS A 79 20.26 12.20 -5.37
C LYS A 79 18.97 12.24 -6.16
N VAL A 80 17.86 12.29 -5.45
CA VAL A 80 16.56 12.51 -6.04
C VAL A 80 16.43 14.00 -6.39
N PRO A 81 16.10 14.37 -7.64
CA PRO A 81 15.84 15.75 -7.99
C PRO A 81 14.76 16.37 -7.10
N HIS A 82 14.90 17.66 -6.79
CA HIS A 82 13.98 18.33 -5.87
C HIS A 82 12.55 18.39 -6.43
N GLU A 83 12.41 18.57 -7.75
CA GLU A 83 11.14 18.52 -8.47
C GLU A 83 10.40 17.19 -8.30
N ASP A 84 11.13 16.07 -8.33
CA ASP A 84 10.57 14.74 -8.12
C ASP A 84 10.10 14.59 -6.67
N LEU A 85 10.85 15.12 -5.70
CA LEU A 85 10.44 15.14 -4.29
C LEU A 85 9.17 15.99 -4.07
N VAL A 86 9.02 17.11 -4.78
CA VAL A 86 7.79 17.92 -4.76
C VAL A 86 6.62 17.14 -5.34
N GLU A 87 6.83 16.42 -6.45
CA GLU A 87 5.80 15.58 -7.06
C GLU A 87 5.36 14.45 -6.11
N LEU A 88 6.33 13.77 -5.48
CA LEU A 88 6.08 12.75 -4.48
C LEU A 88 5.28 13.32 -3.30
N ALA A 89 5.67 14.47 -2.75
CA ALA A 89 4.89 15.13 -1.71
C ALA A 89 3.45 15.41 -2.18
N GLY A 90 3.26 15.92 -3.40
CA GLY A 90 1.95 16.14 -3.99
C GLY A 90 1.11 14.86 -4.14
N ALA A 91 1.72 13.72 -4.44
CA ALA A 91 1.03 12.43 -4.56
C ALA A 91 0.35 12.02 -3.24
N ALA A 92 0.92 12.38 -2.08
CA ALA A 92 0.33 12.11 -0.77
C ALA A 92 -1.03 12.82 -0.58
N PHE A 93 -1.21 13.98 -1.23
CA PHE A 93 -2.44 14.78 -1.14
C PHE A 93 -3.49 14.40 -2.19
N LYS A 94 -3.08 13.73 -3.28
CA LYS A 94 -3.99 13.33 -4.36
C LYS A 94 -4.77 12.05 -4.06
N THR A 95 -4.25 11.20 -3.19
CA THR A 95 -4.80 9.87 -2.92
C THR A 95 -6.07 9.89 -2.06
N THR A 96 -7.02 9.01 -2.38
CA THR A 96 -8.19 8.71 -1.54
C THR A 96 -7.87 7.70 -0.44
N VAL A 97 -6.71 7.03 -0.52
CA VAL A 97 -6.26 6.04 0.49
C VAL A 97 -6.11 6.69 1.86
N TYR A 98 -5.58 7.92 1.94
CA TYR A 98 -5.47 8.63 3.20
C TYR A 98 -6.83 8.78 3.91
N HIS A 99 -7.87 9.21 3.18
CA HIS A 99 -9.22 9.35 3.74
C HIS A 99 -9.80 8.00 4.18
N CYS A 100 -9.59 6.97 3.36
CA CYS A 100 -10.02 5.60 3.64
C CYS A 100 -9.39 5.05 4.93
N VAL A 101 -8.07 5.15 5.09
CA VAL A 101 -7.36 4.59 6.27
C VAL A 101 -7.58 5.41 7.54
N LYS A 102 -7.87 6.71 7.43
CA LYS A 102 -8.18 7.57 8.59
C LYS A 102 -9.67 7.55 8.95
N GLY A 103 -10.53 6.95 8.12
CA GLY A 103 -11.98 6.92 8.35
C GLY A 103 -12.67 8.29 8.23
N ILE A 104 -12.08 9.23 7.50
CA ILE A 104 -12.57 10.61 7.36
C ILE A 104 -13.23 10.90 6.00
N GLY A 105 -13.50 9.86 5.22
CA GLY A 105 -14.14 9.98 3.90
C GLY A 105 -14.58 8.63 3.34
N GLY A 106 -14.79 8.58 2.03
CA GLY A 106 -15.17 7.35 1.33
C GLY A 106 -14.07 6.27 1.35
N ARG A 107 -14.47 5.03 1.08
CA ARG A 107 -13.51 3.94 0.84
C ARG A 107 -12.74 4.23 -0.46
N CYS A 108 -11.45 3.91 -0.47
CA CYS A 108 -10.65 3.99 -1.70
C CYS A 108 -11.00 2.85 -2.67
N ASP A 109 -10.59 2.96 -3.93
CA ASP A 109 -10.85 1.95 -4.97
C ASP A 109 -10.39 0.55 -4.56
N ARG A 110 -9.26 0.44 -3.85
CA ARG A 110 -8.76 -0.84 -3.33
C ARG A 110 -9.75 -1.46 -2.36
N CYS A 111 -10.22 -0.72 -1.35
CA CYS A 111 -11.19 -1.24 -0.39
C CYS A 111 -12.59 -1.45 -0.98
N ILE A 112 -12.92 -0.81 -2.11
CA ILE A 112 -14.17 -1.05 -2.84
C ILE A 112 -14.07 -2.35 -3.63
N ASN A 113 -12.98 -2.55 -4.37
CA ASN A 113 -12.85 -3.64 -5.35
C ASN A 113 -12.18 -4.90 -4.80
N ASP A 114 -11.39 -4.78 -3.72
CA ASP A 114 -10.60 -5.86 -3.14
C ASP A 114 -10.71 -5.83 -1.61
N THR A 115 -11.85 -6.34 -1.11
CA THR A 115 -12.11 -6.46 0.34
C THR A 115 -11.29 -7.56 1.00
N ALA A 116 -10.66 -8.45 0.23
CA ALA A 116 -9.87 -9.56 0.75
C ALA A 116 -8.47 -9.13 1.21
N ILE A 117 -7.94 -8.03 0.67
CA ILE A 117 -6.60 -7.54 0.99
C ILE A 117 -6.71 -6.16 1.67
N PRO A 118 -6.91 -6.12 3.00
CA PRO A 118 -7.00 -4.86 3.72
C PRO A 118 -5.72 -4.03 3.56
N HIS A 119 -5.83 -2.75 3.86
CA HIS A 119 -4.67 -1.90 4.01
C HIS A 119 -3.74 -2.44 5.11
N SER A 120 -2.43 -2.35 4.89
CA SER A 120 -1.45 -2.71 5.90
C SER A 120 -1.66 -1.86 7.16
N SER A 121 -1.42 -2.44 8.33
CA SER A 121 -1.40 -1.69 9.59
C SER A 121 -0.17 -0.78 9.72
N ARG A 122 0.84 -0.96 8.86
CA ARG A 122 2.09 -0.18 8.87
C ARG A 122 2.01 1.12 8.08
N LEU A 123 0.91 1.38 7.38
CA LEU A 123 0.74 2.56 6.53
C LEU A 123 0.80 3.84 7.37
N SER A 124 1.56 4.82 6.90
CA SER A 124 1.56 6.16 7.47
C SER A 124 1.95 7.19 6.43
N PHE A 125 1.02 8.09 6.13
CA PHE A 125 1.25 9.23 5.23
C PHE A 125 2.14 10.27 5.88
N GLU A 126 2.03 10.44 7.21
CA GLU A 126 2.91 11.32 7.97
C GLU A 126 4.37 10.83 7.87
N ARG A 127 4.63 9.55 8.14
CA ARG A 127 5.97 8.95 7.96
C ARG A 127 6.44 8.98 6.51
N THR A 128 5.53 8.85 5.55
CA THR A 128 5.88 8.98 4.12
C THR A 128 6.43 10.37 3.81
N LEU A 129 5.80 11.42 4.34
CA LEU A 129 6.31 12.79 4.18
C LEU A 129 7.62 13.03 4.92
N GLU A 130 7.81 12.43 6.11
CA GLU A 130 9.10 12.45 6.80
C GLU A 130 10.21 11.89 5.90
N VAL A 131 9.96 10.74 5.26
CA VAL A 131 10.91 10.11 4.32
C VAL A 131 11.22 11.04 3.12
N VAL A 132 10.22 11.70 2.55
CA VAL A 132 10.42 12.66 1.44
C VAL A 132 11.22 13.90 1.88
N VAL A 133 10.95 14.43 3.07
CA VAL A 133 11.71 15.57 3.62
C VAL A 133 13.14 15.16 3.97
N ALA A 134 13.33 14.01 4.61
CA ALA A 134 14.65 13.46 4.91
C ALA A 134 15.48 13.20 3.63
N ALA A 135 14.83 12.93 2.50
CA ALA A 135 15.49 12.76 1.20
C ALA A 135 15.95 14.08 0.56
N GLY A 136 15.58 15.23 1.12
CA GLY A 136 16.08 16.55 0.71
C GLY A 136 15.02 17.54 0.23
N LEU A 137 13.73 17.26 0.40
CA LEU A 137 12.69 18.25 0.12
C LEU A 137 12.83 19.41 1.12
N SER A 138 13.12 20.61 0.62
CA SER A 138 13.41 21.78 1.46
C SER A 138 12.43 22.93 1.27
N LYS A 139 11.72 22.98 0.14
CA LYS A 139 10.71 24.01 -0.13
C LYS A 139 9.62 23.50 -1.05
N LEU A 140 8.45 24.11 -0.96
CA LEU A 140 7.33 23.85 -1.87
C LEU A 140 7.18 25.01 -2.86
N PRO A 141 6.69 24.75 -4.09
CA PRO A 141 6.24 25.80 -4.99
C PRO A 141 5.18 26.68 -4.32
N LYS A 142 5.15 27.98 -4.67
CA LYS A 142 4.22 28.97 -4.07
C LYS A 142 2.75 28.56 -4.22
N ASP A 143 2.42 27.89 -5.31
CA ASP A 143 1.07 27.46 -5.62
C ASP A 143 0.76 26.04 -5.15
N PHE A 144 1.71 25.32 -4.54
CA PHE A 144 1.49 23.96 -4.03
C PHE A 144 0.33 23.93 -3.04
N GLU A 145 0.30 24.88 -2.10
CA GLU A 145 -0.77 24.94 -1.10
C GLU A 145 -2.12 25.21 -1.74
N ALA A 146 -2.20 26.16 -2.67
CA ALA A 146 -3.45 26.45 -3.38
C ALA A 146 -4.00 25.21 -4.10
N ARG A 147 -3.12 24.37 -4.65
CA ARG A 147 -3.51 23.11 -5.31
C ARG A 147 -4.03 22.03 -4.34
N TYR A 148 -3.58 22.00 -3.08
CA TYR A 148 -3.82 20.86 -2.18
C TYR A 148 -4.48 21.21 -0.83
N VAL A 149 -4.64 22.49 -0.49
CA VAL A 149 -5.15 22.94 0.82
C VAL A 149 -6.52 22.37 1.16
N TYR A 150 -7.39 22.20 0.15
CA TYR A 150 -8.74 21.68 0.33
C TYR A 150 -8.81 20.18 0.53
N ARG A 151 -7.75 19.43 0.20
CA ARG A 151 -7.79 17.96 0.25
C ARG A 151 -7.47 17.42 1.63
N ASN A 152 -6.42 17.92 2.28
CA ASN A 152 -5.93 17.41 3.58
C ASN A 152 -5.16 18.48 4.38
N GLN A 153 -5.90 19.40 5.04
CA GLN A 153 -5.30 20.46 5.85
C GLN A 153 -4.36 19.93 6.95
N LYS A 154 -4.73 18.84 7.62
CA LYS A 154 -3.89 18.20 8.64
C LYS A 154 -2.55 17.74 8.07
N LEU A 155 -2.57 17.04 6.93
CA LEU A 155 -1.35 16.54 6.31
C LEU A 155 -0.47 17.71 5.81
N LEU A 156 -1.09 18.81 5.38
CA LEU A 156 -0.38 20.01 4.95
C LEU A 156 0.30 20.72 6.13
N SER A 157 -0.37 20.81 7.29
CA SER A 157 0.26 21.35 8.50
C SER A 157 1.45 20.52 8.95
N GLU A 158 1.35 19.18 8.85
CA GLU A 158 2.49 18.30 9.15
C GLU A 158 3.64 18.53 8.18
N LEU A 159 3.38 18.60 6.87
CA LEU A 159 4.43 18.88 5.89
C LEU A 159 5.16 20.20 6.17
N ARG A 160 4.43 21.27 6.54
CA ARG A 160 5.03 22.55 6.92
C ARG A 160 5.91 22.43 8.15
N ALA A 161 5.47 21.68 9.16
CA ALA A 161 6.25 21.44 10.37
C ALA A 161 7.55 20.70 10.04
N LEU A 162 7.48 19.64 9.22
CA LEU A 162 8.65 18.89 8.76
C LEU A 162 9.64 19.76 7.97
N LEU A 163 9.15 20.60 7.06
CA LEU A 163 10.01 21.50 6.28
C LEU A 163 10.70 22.55 7.17
N LYS A 164 10.01 23.04 8.21
CA LYS A 164 10.59 23.97 9.19
C LYS A 164 11.67 23.29 10.04
N GLU A 165 11.48 22.02 10.38
CA GLU A 165 12.45 21.22 11.13
C GLU A 165 13.72 20.92 10.31
N GLY A 166 13.56 20.71 9.00
CA GLY A 166 14.64 20.51 8.06
C GLY A 166 15.06 19.04 7.90
N SER A 167 15.59 18.70 6.73
CA SER A 167 15.82 17.31 6.30
C SER A 167 16.73 16.49 7.22
N ALA A 168 17.77 17.11 7.79
CA ALA A 168 18.72 16.42 8.67
C ALA A 168 18.05 15.91 9.95
N ALA A 169 17.35 16.78 10.68
CA ALA A 169 16.65 16.45 11.92
C ALA A 169 15.50 15.46 11.69
N VAL A 170 14.76 15.62 10.58
CA VAL A 170 13.73 14.64 10.19
C VAL A 170 14.36 13.26 9.92
N GLY A 171 15.52 13.23 9.26
CA GLY A 171 16.23 11.98 8.96
C GLY A 171 16.65 11.20 10.21
N GLU A 172 17.04 11.89 11.28
CA GLU A 172 17.41 11.26 12.56
C GLU A 172 16.23 10.58 13.29
N ARG A 173 14.98 10.99 13.01
CA ARG A 173 13.77 10.38 13.58
C ARG A 173 13.30 9.13 12.85
N LEU A 174 13.80 8.89 11.65
CA LEU A 174 13.43 7.73 10.87
C LEU A 174 14.15 6.49 11.41
N PRO A 175 13.44 5.35 11.55
CA PRO A 175 14.06 4.14 12.05
C PRO A 175 15.18 3.71 11.10
N GLU A 176 16.28 3.25 11.66
CA GLU A 176 17.43 2.79 10.87
C GLU A 176 17.00 1.79 9.79
N VAL A 177 17.61 1.94 8.63
CA VAL A 177 17.50 0.95 7.56
C VAL A 177 18.43 -0.20 7.94
N PRO A 178 17.92 -1.45 8.03
CA PRO A 178 18.77 -2.57 8.41
C PRO A 178 19.88 -2.71 7.37
N ALA A 179 21.12 -2.89 7.84
CA ALA A 179 22.24 -3.13 6.95
C ALA A 179 21.92 -4.31 6.03
N TRP A 180 22.24 -4.19 4.74
CA TRP A 180 21.98 -5.26 3.80
C TRP A 180 22.65 -6.58 4.21
N SER A 181 23.83 -6.54 4.84
CA SER A 181 24.46 -7.74 5.39
C SER A 181 23.57 -8.45 6.41
N ALA A 182 22.87 -7.71 7.27
CA ALA A 182 21.94 -8.27 8.25
C ALA A 182 20.67 -8.83 7.58
N LEU A 183 20.12 -8.13 6.58
CA LEU A 183 18.95 -8.63 5.83
C LEU A 183 19.31 -9.81 4.95
N ARG A 184 20.45 -9.77 4.25
CA ARG A 184 21.00 -10.89 3.51
C ARG A 184 21.22 -12.06 4.43
N HIS A 185 21.76 -11.86 5.63
CA HIS A 185 21.88 -12.91 6.63
C HIS A 185 20.50 -13.46 7.03
N ARG A 186 19.47 -12.63 7.19
CA ARG A 186 18.09 -13.06 7.48
C ARG A 186 17.44 -13.81 6.32
N LEU A 187 17.73 -13.41 5.08
CA LEU A 187 17.28 -14.06 3.85
C LEU A 187 18.04 -15.36 3.56
N SER A 188 19.33 -15.41 3.88
CA SER A 188 20.18 -16.58 3.71
C SER A 188 20.06 -17.57 4.87
N THR A 189 19.67 -17.09 6.05
CA THR A 189 19.28 -17.98 7.14
C THR A 189 17.91 -18.54 6.84
N ALA A 190 17.81 -19.84 7.08
CA ALA A 190 16.63 -20.63 6.83
C ALA A 190 15.31 -20.06 7.30
N ALA A 191 15.36 -19.29 8.39
CA ALA A 191 14.18 -18.82 9.08
C ALA A 191 13.27 -18.00 8.15
N GLY A 192 13.85 -17.28 7.18
CA GLY A 192 13.08 -16.51 6.19
C GLY A 192 12.42 -17.34 5.10
N LEU A 193 12.97 -18.52 4.77
CA LEU A 193 12.41 -19.41 3.74
C LEU A 193 11.63 -20.59 4.32
N ALA A 194 11.69 -20.82 5.64
CA ALA A 194 10.90 -21.84 6.29
C ALA A 194 9.41 -21.68 5.96
N GLY A 195 8.75 -22.78 5.60
CA GLY A 195 7.38 -22.82 5.13
C GLY A 195 7.19 -22.59 3.63
N PHE A 196 8.18 -22.06 2.88
CA PHE A 196 8.00 -21.76 1.45
C PHE A 196 7.84 -23.05 0.62
N PRO A 197 6.80 -23.13 -0.25
CA PRO A 197 6.63 -24.24 -1.16
C PRO A 197 7.64 -24.19 -2.31
N VAL A 198 8.32 -25.31 -2.54
CA VAL A 198 9.38 -25.45 -3.54
C VAL A 198 9.21 -26.73 -4.35
N GLN A 199 9.74 -26.75 -5.58
CA GLN A 199 9.90 -27.94 -6.40
C GLN A 199 11.38 -28.22 -6.58
N LEU A 200 11.76 -29.49 -6.45
CA LEU A 200 13.13 -29.93 -6.67
C LEU A 200 13.39 -30.08 -8.18
N HIS A 201 14.55 -29.62 -8.66
CA HIS A 201 14.95 -29.81 -10.05
C HIS A 201 16.47 -29.96 -10.20
N SER A 202 16.88 -30.50 -11.36
CA SER A 202 18.29 -30.61 -11.78
C SER A 202 19.21 -31.35 -10.79
N LEU A 203 18.66 -32.21 -9.92
CA LEU A 203 19.44 -33.04 -9.00
C LEU A 203 20.10 -34.18 -9.77
N LYS A 204 21.43 -34.13 -9.87
CA LYS A 204 22.22 -35.19 -10.53
C LYS A 204 22.36 -36.45 -9.67
N ALA A 205 22.50 -36.28 -8.35
CA ALA A 205 22.74 -37.38 -7.43
C ALA A 205 21.47 -38.18 -7.07
N LYS A 206 20.29 -37.54 -7.16
CA LYS A 206 18.99 -38.15 -6.88
C LYS A 206 17.95 -37.69 -7.90
N PRO A 207 18.08 -38.14 -9.17
CA PRO A 207 17.18 -37.69 -10.24
C PRO A 207 15.70 -37.98 -9.97
N GLU A 208 15.41 -39.03 -9.20
CA GLU A 208 14.07 -39.45 -8.78
C GLU A 208 13.35 -38.42 -7.90
N LEU A 209 14.09 -37.48 -7.29
CA LEU A 209 13.51 -36.39 -6.51
C LEU A 209 13.12 -35.19 -7.37
N ASN A 210 13.58 -35.11 -8.62
CA ASN A 210 13.24 -34.01 -9.51
C ASN A 210 11.74 -34.02 -9.85
N GLY A 211 11.13 -32.84 -9.82
CA GLY A 211 9.70 -32.66 -10.00
C GLY A 211 8.88 -32.81 -8.71
N LEU A 212 9.43 -33.40 -7.65
CA LEU A 212 8.74 -33.50 -6.37
C LEU A 212 8.64 -32.14 -5.69
N ARG A 213 7.51 -31.93 -5.00
CA ARG A 213 7.19 -30.69 -4.28
C ARG A 213 7.41 -30.88 -2.79
N GLY A 214 7.85 -29.82 -2.12
CA GLY A 214 8.06 -29.81 -0.69
C GLY A 214 7.93 -28.42 -0.09
N ARG A 215 8.23 -28.32 1.20
CA ARG A 215 8.40 -27.05 1.91
C ARG A 215 9.79 -26.97 2.49
N VAL A 216 10.40 -25.80 2.41
CA VAL A 216 11.64 -25.52 3.14
C VAL A 216 11.31 -25.52 4.63
N GLU A 217 12.04 -26.27 5.43
CA GLU A 217 11.90 -26.32 6.89
C GLU A 217 13.05 -25.56 7.58
N GLY A 218 14.18 -25.43 6.88
CA GLY A 218 15.44 -25.05 7.47
C GLY A 218 16.55 -24.87 6.45
N VAL A 219 17.72 -24.50 6.95
CA VAL A 219 19.03 -24.53 6.29
C VAL A 219 19.86 -25.43 7.19
N GLU A 220 20.77 -26.18 6.59
CA GLU A 220 21.73 -26.96 7.36
C GLU A 220 22.67 -26.03 8.16
N PRO A 221 23.25 -26.50 9.28
CA PRO A 221 24.16 -25.69 10.09
C PRO A 221 25.34 -25.08 9.30
N THR A 222 25.73 -25.70 8.19
CA THR A 222 26.80 -25.24 7.29
C THR A 222 26.38 -24.07 6.38
N GLY A 223 25.08 -23.76 6.27
CA GLY A 223 24.57 -22.67 5.43
C GLY A 223 24.46 -22.97 3.93
N GLU A 224 25.04 -24.07 3.44
CA GLU A 224 25.13 -24.34 2.00
C GLU A 224 23.87 -24.96 1.37
N ARG A 225 23.00 -25.56 2.19
CA ARG A 225 21.85 -26.37 1.73
C ARG A 225 20.61 -26.10 2.56
N TYR A 226 19.46 -26.10 1.90
CA TYR A 226 18.14 -26.05 2.53
C TYR A 226 17.69 -27.44 2.95
N ARG A 227 17.11 -27.55 4.15
CA ARG A 227 16.36 -28.72 4.60
C ARG A 227 14.94 -28.61 4.04
N VAL A 228 14.60 -29.44 3.06
CA VAL A 228 13.29 -29.46 2.41
C VAL A 228 12.53 -30.73 2.80
N LYS A 229 11.32 -30.56 3.33
CA LYS A 229 10.39 -31.65 3.61
C LYS A 229 9.51 -31.88 2.40
N LEU A 230 9.65 -33.03 1.75
CA LEU A 230 8.85 -33.37 0.57
C LEU A 230 7.42 -33.74 0.98
N GLY A 231 6.44 -33.24 0.22
CA GLY A 231 5.03 -33.59 0.37
C GLY A 231 4.62 -34.74 -0.57
N GLY A 232 3.37 -35.20 -0.46
CA GLY A 232 2.78 -36.19 -1.37
C GLY A 232 2.79 -37.63 -0.84
N GLN A 233 2.56 -38.60 -1.73
CA GLN A 233 2.60 -40.04 -1.43
C GLN A 233 3.88 -40.66 -2.02
N GLY A 234 4.50 -41.58 -1.28
CA GLY A 234 5.69 -42.31 -1.71
C GLY A 234 6.76 -42.45 -0.63
N SER A 235 7.85 -43.13 -0.95
CA SER A 235 8.95 -43.46 -0.02
C SER A 235 9.74 -42.24 0.49
N HIS A 236 9.56 -41.08 -0.15
CA HIS A 236 10.22 -39.81 0.18
C HIS A 236 9.32 -38.80 0.89
N ALA A 237 8.02 -39.09 1.01
CA ALA A 237 7.07 -38.21 1.66
C ALA A 237 7.44 -38.00 3.15
N GLY A 238 7.39 -36.75 3.60
CA GLY A 238 7.67 -36.36 4.97
C GLY A 238 9.15 -36.38 5.37
N LYS A 239 10.06 -36.86 4.50
CA LYS A 239 11.50 -36.89 4.77
C LYS A 239 12.14 -35.53 4.49
N LEU A 240 13.15 -35.20 5.30
CA LEU A 240 13.99 -34.03 5.11
C LEU A 240 15.13 -34.34 4.14
N HIS A 241 15.31 -33.46 3.16
CA HIS A 241 16.39 -33.55 2.19
C HIS A 241 17.21 -32.27 2.21
N ALA A 242 18.54 -32.40 2.24
CA ALA A 242 19.48 -31.28 2.14
C ALA A 242 19.73 -30.95 0.66
N ILE A 243 19.11 -29.87 0.18
CA ILE A 243 19.09 -29.46 -1.22
C ILE A 243 19.81 -28.14 -1.42
N ARG A 244 20.67 -28.04 -2.44
CA ARG A 244 21.33 -26.77 -2.78
C ARG A 244 20.31 -25.76 -3.33
N PRO A 245 20.50 -24.44 -3.12
CA PRO A 245 19.60 -23.41 -3.63
C PRO A 245 19.30 -23.52 -5.13
N VAL A 246 20.32 -23.81 -5.95
CA VAL A 246 20.22 -23.94 -7.41
C VAL A 246 19.34 -25.11 -7.88
N ASN A 247 18.96 -26.01 -6.97
CA ASN A 247 18.11 -27.17 -7.24
C ASN A 247 16.68 -27.00 -6.75
N LEU A 248 16.29 -25.76 -6.38
CA LEU A 248 14.96 -25.42 -5.90
C LEU A 248 14.34 -24.35 -6.80
N SER A 249 13.10 -24.58 -7.20
CA SER A 249 12.25 -23.56 -7.80
C SER A 249 11.09 -23.24 -6.87
N ALA A 250 10.84 -21.95 -6.63
CA ALA A 250 9.69 -21.53 -5.84
C ALA A 250 8.40 -21.84 -6.61
N ILE A 251 7.44 -22.47 -5.95
CA ILE A 251 6.12 -22.69 -6.52
C ILE A 251 5.20 -21.61 -5.93
N ARG A 252 4.38 -20.94 -6.75
CA ARG A 252 3.26 -20.18 -6.17
C ARG A 252 2.34 -21.17 -5.47
N GLY A 253 2.32 -21.14 -4.14
CA GLY A 253 1.29 -21.85 -3.40
C GLY A 253 -0.08 -21.26 -3.78
N PRO A 254 -1.16 -22.06 -3.82
CA PRO A 254 -2.48 -21.48 -3.58
C PRO A 254 -2.39 -20.72 -2.25
N ALA A 255 -2.86 -19.47 -2.22
CA ALA A 255 -2.87 -18.64 -1.01
C ALA A 255 -3.42 -19.50 0.14
N ALA A 256 -2.58 -19.82 1.12
CA ALA A 256 -2.99 -20.70 2.20
C ALA A 256 -4.13 -20.00 2.96
N HIS A 257 -5.31 -20.60 2.91
CA HIS A 257 -6.48 -20.18 3.65
C HIS A 257 -6.14 -20.00 5.13
N ALA A 258 -6.79 -18.99 5.69
CA ALA A 258 -6.87 -18.66 7.10
C ALA A 258 -6.79 -19.90 8.00
N THR A 259 -5.95 -19.81 9.02
CA THR A 259 -6.03 -20.62 10.23
C THR A 259 -7.50 -20.77 10.63
N GLU A 260 -8.01 -22.00 10.58
CA GLU A 260 -9.31 -22.37 11.11
C GLU A 260 -9.37 -21.97 12.58
N HIS A 261 -10.20 -20.98 12.88
CA HIS A 261 -10.63 -20.67 14.23
C HIS A 261 -11.44 -21.87 14.74
N PRO A 262 -11.24 -22.35 15.97
CA PRO A 262 -12.09 -23.39 16.54
C PRO A 262 -13.54 -22.87 16.62
N GLU A 263 -14.46 -23.62 16.04
CA GLU A 263 -15.90 -23.33 16.07
C GLU A 263 -16.38 -23.15 17.51
N VAL A 264 -16.90 -21.96 17.82
CA VAL A 264 -17.69 -21.72 19.03
C VAL A 264 -19.04 -22.44 18.85
N PRO A 265 -19.46 -23.32 19.77
CA PRO A 265 -20.73 -24.03 19.63
C PRO A 265 -21.90 -23.05 19.73
N LYS A 266 -22.78 -23.08 18.73
CA LYS A 266 -24.05 -22.33 18.71
C LYS A 266 -24.99 -22.90 19.77
N SER A 267 -25.28 -22.12 20.82
CA SER A 267 -26.38 -22.40 21.74
C SER A 267 -27.72 -22.15 21.03
N GLY A 268 -28.55 -23.19 20.94
CA GLY A 268 -29.93 -23.11 20.46
C GLY A 268 -30.89 -22.48 21.48
N PRO A 269 -32.15 -22.18 21.07
CA PRO A 269 -33.09 -21.42 21.88
C PRO A 269 -33.88 -22.35 22.82
N ALA A 270 -33.94 -22.00 24.10
CA ALA A 270 -34.89 -22.59 25.05
C ALA A 270 -36.12 -21.68 25.16
N GLY A 271 -37.29 -22.25 24.92
CA GLY A 271 -38.57 -21.60 25.12
C GLY A 271 -39.14 -21.78 26.54
N VAL A 272 -40.02 -20.83 26.87
CA VAL A 272 -41.25 -20.93 27.68
C VAL A 272 -41.15 -21.31 29.18
N GLY A 273 -41.59 -20.37 30.03
CA GLY A 273 -42.08 -20.64 31.38
C GLY A 273 -42.38 -19.36 32.16
N GLY A 274 -43.65 -18.99 32.32
CA GLY A 274 -44.08 -17.80 33.08
C GLY A 274 -44.30 -18.06 34.57
N ALA A 275 -44.26 -16.98 35.37
CA ALA A 275 -45.14 -16.73 36.53
C ALA A 275 -44.79 -15.39 37.21
N THR A 276 -45.81 -14.52 37.30
CA THR A 276 -46.17 -13.57 38.37
C THR A 276 -45.11 -13.01 39.32
N GLY A 277 -45.03 -11.67 39.39
CA GLY A 277 -44.52 -10.95 40.57
C GLY A 277 -44.20 -9.48 40.30
N ALA A 278 -45.13 -8.57 40.61
CA ALA A 278 -44.83 -7.14 40.83
C ALA A 278 -44.28 -6.97 42.26
N PRO A 279 -43.39 -6.00 42.58
CA PRO A 279 -43.83 -4.60 42.66
C PRO A 279 -42.79 -3.48 42.35
N LYS A 280 -43.35 -2.30 42.06
CA LYS A 280 -42.93 -0.92 42.38
C LYS A 280 -41.51 -0.41 42.09
N GLY A 281 -41.47 0.61 41.21
CA GLY A 281 -40.89 1.93 41.54
C GLY A 281 -39.64 2.31 40.77
N SER A 282 -39.75 3.25 39.82
CA SER A 282 -38.65 4.12 39.37
C SER A 282 -39.20 5.33 38.60
N ALA A 283 -38.63 6.50 38.91
CA ALA A 283 -39.02 7.85 38.53
C ALA A 283 -38.83 8.20 37.04
N PRO A 284 -39.48 9.27 36.53
CA PRO A 284 -39.30 9.74 35.16
C PRO A 284 -38.04 10.61 34.99
N LEU A 285 -37.31 10.39 33.89
CA LEU A 285 -36.24 11.26 33.43
C LEU A 285 -36.80 12.50 32.68
N PRO A 286 -36.12 13.66 32.77
CA PRO A 286 -36.56 14.90 32.12
C PRO A 286 -36.18 14.98 30.62
N PRO A 287 -36.82 15.88 29.85
CA PRO A 287 -36.59 16.03 28.42
C PRO A 287 -35.30 16.82 28.12
N ARG A 288 -34.56 16.40 27.09
CA ARG A 288 -33.47 17.17 26.50
C ARG A 288 -34.02 18.20 25.49
N ALA A 289 -34.01 19.47 25.86
CA ALA A 289 -33.75 20.59 24.95
C ALA A 289 -32.32 20.43 24.39
N GLY A 290 -31.94 20.79 23.16
CA GLY A 290 -32.38 21.87 22.30
C GLY A 290 -31.12 22.65 21.91
N ALA A 291 -30.61 22.46 20.69
CA ALA A 291 -29.62 23.36 20.07
C ALA A 291 -29.52 23.06 18.57
N ARG A 292 -30.37 23.70 17.77
CA ARG A 292 -30.15 23.89 16.33
C ARG A 292 -29.55 25.28 16.17
N GLY A 293 -28.26 25.35 15.85
CA GLY A 293 -27.63 26.58 15.37
C GLY A 293 -27.85 26.68 13.86
N ALA A 294 -28.71 27.61 13.46
CA ALA A 294 -28.87 28.01 12.08
C ALA A 294 -27.69 28.93 11.68
N TRP A 295 -27.03 28.62 10.57
CA TRP A 295 -26.20 29.59 9.85
C TRP A 295 -26.96 29.99 8.59
N ALA A 296 -27.33 31.27 8.56
CA ALA A 296 -27.91 31.94 7.41
C ALA A 296 -26.79 32.31 6.43
N ALA A 297 -26.91 31.85 5.19
CA ALA A 297 -26.17 32.43 4.07
C ALA A 297 -27.17 33.21 3.22
N GLN A 298 -26.85 34.48 3.02
CA GLN A 298 -27.53 35.41 2.13
C GLN A 298 -27.40 34.89 0.69
N THR A 299 -28.52 34.74 0.00
CA THR A 299 -28.55 34.60 -1.46
C THR A 299 -29.20 35.86 -2.02
N GLU A 300 -28.40 36.68 -2.68
CA GLU A 300 -28.88 37.76 -3.52
C GLU A 300 -29.63 37.19 -4.73
N THR A 301 -30.75 37.84 -5.00
CA THR A 301 -31.68 37.62 -6.10
C THR A 301 -31.08 38.10 -7.42
N ALA A 302 -31.06 37.24 -8.44
CA ALA A 302 -30.98 37.64 -9.84
C ALA A 302 -32.17 37.01 -10.59
N GLU A 303 -32.93 37.87 -11.27
CA GLU A 303 -34.13 37.52 -12.05
C GLU A 303 -33.78 36.72 -13.33
N PRO A 304 -34.75 35.97 -13.91
CA PRO A 304 -34.53 35.15 -15.08
C PRO A 304 -34.86 35.89 -16.40
N SER A 305 -34.06 35.67 -17.44
CA SER A 305 -34.44 35.95 -18.83
C SER A 305 -34.38 34.68 -19.68
N ASP A 306 -35.54 34.33 -20.25
CA ASP A 306 -35.81 33.66 -21.52
C ASP A 306 -35.01 32.42 -21.93
N ALA A 307 -35.73 31.29 -21.93
CA ALA A 307 -35.41 30.09 -22.67
C ALA A 307 -35.74 30.24 -24.17
N PRO A 308 -35.16 29.38 -25.02
CA PRO A 308 -36.05 28.62 -25.90
C PRO A 308 -35.79 27.11 -25.88
N SER A 309 -36.91 26.45 -26.18
CA SER A 309 -37.24 25.04 -26.24
C SER A 309 -36.39 24.24 -27.24
N GLY A 310 -36.15 22.96 -26.90
CA GLY A 310 -36.08 21.88 -27.89
C GLY A 310 -34.91 20.92 -27.72
N LEU A 311 -35.18 19.72 -27.19
CA LEU A 311 -35.03 18.44 -27.90
C LEU A 311 -35.16 17.27 -26.92
N GLN A 312 -36.08 16.36 -27.25
CA GLN A 312 -36.29 15.07 -26.62
C GLN A 312 -35.20 14.07 -27.06
N GLY A 313 -34.79 13.18 -26.16
CA GLY A 313 -34.22 11.90 -26.58
C GLY A 313 -33.33 11.17 -25.56
N GLY A 314 -33.83 10.05 -25.04
CA GLY A 314 -33.00 8.86 -24.81
C GLY A 314 -32.39 8.67 -23.42
N SER A 315 -33.14 8.06 -22.50
CA SER A 315 -32.60 7.50 -21.26
C SER A 315 -31.86 6.20 -21.53
N ARG A 316 -30.55 6.18 -21.27
CA ARG A 316 -29.76 4.98 -20.95
C ARG A 316 -28.88 5.30 -19.76
N ALA A 317 -29.16 4.63 -18.64
CA ALA A 317 -28.37 4.72 -17.41
C ALA A 317 -26.95 4.17 -17.66
N GLY A 318 -25.99 5.07 -17.79
CA GLY A 318 -24.56 4.80 -17.66
C GLY A 318 -24.06 5.42 -16.36
N VAL A 319 -23.40 4.62 -15.53
CA VAL A 319 -22.73 5.08 -14.30
C VAL A 319 -21.58 6.00 -14.71
N ALA A 320 -21.71 7.30 -14.44
CA ALA A 320 -20.66 8.28 -14.67
C ALA A 320 -19.64 8.23 -13.52
N ILE A 321 -18.38 7.92 -13.85
CA ILE A 321 -17.22 8.14 -12.98
C ILE A 321 -16.81 9.61 -13.19
N TYR A 322 -16.99 10.44 -12.17
CA TYR A 322 -16.53 11.83 -12.17
C TYR A 322 -15.00 11.87 -12.04
N CYS A 323 -14.32 12.22 -13.14
CA CYS A 323 -12.96 12.73 -13.12
C CYS A 323 -13.03 14.17 -13.65
N ASP A 324 -12.96 15.16 -12.76
CA ASP A 324 -12.86 16.55 -13.17
C ASP A 324 -11.50 16.81 -13.81
N THR A 325 -11.49 16.89 -15.15
CA THR A 325 -10.46 17.57 -15.93
C THR A 325 -10.67 19.08 -15.82
N ILE A 326 -9.77 19.77 -15.11
CA ILE A 326 -9.63 21.22 -15.25
C ILE A 326 -8.87 21.46 -16.55
N GLY A 327 -9.57 21.97 -17.56
CA GLY A 327 -9.00 22.41 -18.83
C GLY A 327 -8.23 23.72 -18.66
N GLU A 328 -6.98 23.75 -19.11
CA GLU A 328 -6.19 24.96 -19.26
C GLU A 328 -6.71 25.76 -20.48
N HIS A 329 -7.36 26.89 -20.23
CA HIS A 329 -7.56 27.92 -21.26
C HIS A 329 -6.40 28.92 -21.20
N GLY A 330 -5.42 28.70 -22.07
CA GLY A 330 -4.43 29.71 -22.43
C GLY A 330 -5.06 30.76 -23.36
N ARG A 331 -5.06 32.02 -22.93
CA ARG A 331 -5.19 33.20 -23.80
C ARG A 331 -3.85 33.93 -23.83
N GLY A 332 -3.43 34.35 -25.02
CA GLY A 332 -2.35 35.31 -25.20
C GLY A 332 -1.64 35.17 -26.53
N ALA A 333 -2.25 35.69 -27.60
CA ALA A 333 -1.54 36.19 -28.76
C ALA A 333 -1.63 37.71 -28.70
N GLU A 334 -0.47 38.35 -28.58
CA GLU A 334 -0.14 39.69 -29.11
C GLU A 334 1.11 39.52 -29.98
#